data_AF-A0A9P7VGU8-F1
#
_entry.id   AF-A0A9P7VGU8-F1
#
_cell.length_a   1.000
_cell.length_b   1.000
_cell.length_c   1.000
_cell.angle_alpha   90.00
_cell.angle_beta   90.00
_cell.angle_gamma   90.00
#
_symmetry.space_group_name_H-M   'P 1'
#
loop_
_entity.id
_entity.type
_entity.pdbx_description
1 polymer ?
#
loop_
_entity_poly.entity_id
_entity_poly.type
_entity_poly.pdbx_seq_one_letter_code
_entity_poly.pdbx_strand_id
1 'polypeptide(L)'
;MSGTELGDDFTHPNPSFVSAHRRCREVEKDLMVQVSRNPSDMVLRKQLVNVRIMGHLLKVGPTDAAKSHISTTINSEATDEALIARGAFYDRFFIRTCWLVKGPTPQESTDHSRPSFRQTLAEVQKQLQRSPSDHQEAKKSALARDNYRCLLSGTMDLNSYLDHDELRAQLPEGMCAHIFSESTNVGMDDPMKIFSSCSVVSSDLLCPKKDYAANAWTIIKHFGFSNILKDLEGGNIHRLENILTLQYDLHVHFDNLALWLEPTVRFPHFLLSRLTNSQDIENRYKVGTTMDYIFELRIVPRFVDFTSTRSDLPLPSKEYLCIHAACCRVAHMSGAVEYLNCLGDDDPFKSKVRSYDPVGSDFGDVLAARLYEVSEIRSAASVGA
;
A
#
# COMPACT_ATOMS: atom_id res chain seq x y z
N MET A 1 7.37 -19.44 11.06
CA MET A 1 6.78 -18.24 10.44
C MET A 1 6.33 -17.30 11.53
N SER A 2 6.52 -16.00 11.36
CA SER A 2 6.32 -14.95 12.38
C SER A 2 4.89 -14.36 12.44
N GLY A 3 4.00 -14.72 11.50
CA GLY A 3 2.60 -14.28 11.56
C GLY A 3 1.91 -14.74 12.84
N THR A 4 1.11 -13.87 13.43
CA THR A 4 0.35 -14.13 14.66
C THR A 4 -0.78 -15.11 14.37
N GLU A 5 -0.91 -16.14 15.20
CA GLU A 5 -2.03 -17.09 15.13
C GLU A 5 -3.39 -16.41 15.35
N LEU A 6 -4.44 -16.95 14.73
CA LEU A 6 -5.80 -16.53 15.06
C LEU A 6 -6.14 -17.03 16.47
N GLY A 7 -6.75 -16.17 17.29
CA GLY A 7 -7.03 -16.47 18.70
C GLY A 7 -8.25 -17.39 18.88
N ASP A 8 -8.18 -18.35 19.80
CA ASP A 8 -9.35 -19.20 20.12
C ASP A 8 -10.44 -18.44 20.90
N ASP A 9 -10.12 -17.25 21.42
CA ASP A 9 -10.93 -16.39 22.29
C ASP A 9 -11.57 -15.19 21.57
N PHE A 10 -11.64 -15.22 20.24
CA PHE A 10 -12.28 -14.13 19.48
C PHE A 10 -13.76 -13.98 19.85
N THR A 11 -14.11 -12.81 20.40
CA THR A 11 -15.48 -12.45 20.80
C THR A 11 -15.99 -11.26 20.00
N HIS A 12 -17.27 -11.31 19.63
CA HIS A 12 -17.94 -10.22 18.94
C HIS A 12 -19.46 -10.28 19.20
N PRO A 13 -20.16 -9.14 19.37
CA PRO A 13 -21.61 -9.13 19.60
C PRO A 13 -22.41 -9.78 18.47
N ASN A 14 -21.92 -9.66 17.23
CA ASN A 14 -22.53 -10.32 16.08
C ASN A 14 -21.97 -11.76 15.91
N PRO A 15 -22.82 -12.80 16.01
CA PRO A 15 -22.39 -14.20 15.89
C PRO A 15 -21.82 -14.55 14.50
N SER A 16 -22.16 -13.80 13.44
CA SER A 16 -21.59 -14.04 12.11
C SER A 16 -20.08 -13.79 12.08
N PHE A 17 -19.59 -12.86 12.88
CA PHE A 17 -18.16 -12.55 12.99
C PHE A 17 -17.43 -13.66 13.75
N VAL A 18 -18.03 -14.16 14.83
CA VAL A 18 -17.49 -15.28 15.61
C VAL A 18 -17.44 -16.54 14.75
N SER A 19 -18.50 -16.81 13.97
CA SER A 19 -18.55 -17.92 13.02
C SER A 19 -17.45 -17.80 11.96
N ALA A 20 -17.31 -16.63 11.33
CA ALA A 20 -16.29 -16.39 10.31
C ALA A 20 -14.88 -16.57 10.87
N HIS A 21 -14.60 -16.02 12.06
CA HIS A 21 -13.30 -16.15 12.71
C HIS A 21 -13.00 -17.62 13.07
N ARG A 22 -13.98 -18.33 13.64
CA ARG A 22 -13.84 -19.76 13.98
C ARG A 22 -13.48 -20.58 12.74
N ARG A 23 -14.17 -20.35 11.62
CA ARG A 23 -13.88 -21.03 10.36
C ARG A 23 -12.44 -20.78 9.90
N CYS A 24 -11.97 -19.54 9.90
CA CYS A 24 -10.58 -19.25 9.55
C CYS A 24 -9.60 -19.95 10.51
N ARG A 25 -9.91 -20.01 11.82
CA ARG A 25 -9.06 -20.68 12.82
C ARG A 25 -9.00 -22.20 12.62
N GLU A 26 -10.11 -22.84 12.26
CA GLU A 26 -10.15 -24.29 11.96
C GLU A 26 -9.22 -24.62 10.78
N VAL A 27 -9.37 -23.91 9.66
CA VAL A 27 -8.50 -24.09 8.48
C VAL A 27 -7.04 -23.74 8.80
N GLU A 28 -6.80 -22.71 9.60
CA GLU A 28 -5.45 -22.35 10.05
C GLU A 28 -4.78 -23.48 10.84
N LYS A 29 -5.49 -24.11 11.79
CA LYS A 29 -4.96 -25.22 12.59
C LYS A 29 -4.53 -26.39 11.71
N ASP A 30 -5.35 -26.76 10.74
CA ASP A 30 -5.05 -27.85 9.81
C ASP A 30 -3.83 -27.53 8.94
N LEU A 31 -3.76 -26.31 8.40
CA LEU A 31 -2.61 -25.84 7.63
C LEU A 31 -1.33 -25.78 8.48
N MET A 32 -1.42 -25.36 9.74
CA MET A 32 -0.27 -25.34 10.65
C MET A 32 0.29 -26.75 10.89
N VAL A 33 -0.56 -27.75 11.09
CA VAL A 33 -0.12 -29.16 11.22
C VAL A 33 0.60 -29.62 9.95
N GLN A 34 0.07 -29.28 8.78
CA GLN A 34 0.70 -29.64 7.49
C GLN A 34 2.04 -28.93 7.29
N VAL A 35 2.13 -27.63 7.59
CA VAL A 35 3.37 -26.85 7.51
C VAL A 35 4.41 -27.38 8.51
N SER A 36 4.03 -27.81 9.71
CA SER A 36 4.97 -28.44 10.66
C SER A 36 5.55 -29.76 10.13
N ARG A 37 4.78 -30.52 9.34
CA ARG A 37 5.24 -31.76 8.71
C ARG A 37 6.13 -31.51 7.49
N ASN A 38 5.86 -30.44 6.74
CA ASN A 38 6.67 -30.04 5.59
C ASN A 38 7.03 -28.55 5.64
N PRO A 39 8.00 -28.14 6.47
CA PRO A 39 8.30 -26.74 6.67
C PRO A 39 8.76 -26.02 5.41
N SER A 40 9.32 -26.69 4.41
CA SER A 40 9.84 -26.06 3.19
C SER A 40 8.79 -25.84 2.10
N ASP A 41 7.55 -26.31 2.30
CA ASP A 41 6.48 -26.21 1.31
C ASP A 41 5.94 -24.77 1.20
N MET A 42 6.41 -24.04 0.19
CA MET A 42 6.02 -22.65 -0.05
C MET A 42 4.54 -22.48 -0.43
N VAL A 43 3.88 -23.54 -0.92
CA VAL A 43 2.45 -23.51 -1.25
C VAL A 43 1.63 -23.57 0.03
N LEU A 44 1.88 -24.55 0.91
CA LEU A 44 1.20 -24.64 2.21
C LEU A 44 1.42 -23.38 3.05
N ARG A 45 2.64 -22.86 3.03
CA ARG A 45 3.00 -21.59 3.65
C ARG A 45 2.14 -20.44 3.13
N LYS A 46 1.92 -20.35 1.81
CA LYS A 46 1.09 -19.32 1.20
C LYS A 46 -0.38 -19.48 1.59
N GLN A 47 -0.90 -20.71 1.59
CA GLN A 47 -2.27 -20.98 2.00
C GLN A 47 -2.51 -20.55 3.45
N LEU A 48 -1.56 -20.81 4.34
CA LEU A 48 -1.61 -20.38 5.74
C LEU A 48 -1.69 -18.84 5.86
N VAL A 49 -0.84 -18.11 5.12
CA VAL A 49 -0.88 -16.64 5.06
C VAL A 49 -2.24 -16.16 4.58
N ASN A 50 -2.78 -16.74 3.50
CA ASN A 50 -4.05 -16.31 2.91
C ASN A 50 -5.23 -16.47 3.88
N VAL A 51 -5.31 -17.56 4.62
CA VAL A 51 -6.37 -17.77 5.63
C VAL A 51 -6.22 -16.77 6.78
N ARG A 52 -4.99 -16.51 7.21
CA ARG A 52 -4.72 -15.50 8.26
C ARG A 52 -5.07 -14.09 7.81
N ILE A 53 -4.88 -13.73 6.54
CA ILE A 53 -5.32 -12.44 6.00
C ILE A 53 -6.82 -12.25 6.25
N MET A 54 -7.63 -13.25 5.91
CA MET A 54 -9.09 -13.21 6.13
C MET A 54 -9.46 -13.10 7.61
N GLY A 55 -8.84 -13.91 8.46
CA GLY A 55 -9.11 -13.90 9.91
C GLY A 55 -8.71 -12.57 10.58
N HIS A 56 -7.54 -12.02 10.24
CA HIS A 56 -7.08 -10.75 10.81
C HIS A 56 -7.85 -9.55 10.27
N LEU A 57 -8.36 -9.59 9.03
CA LEU A 57 -9.24 -8.55 8.50
C LEU A 57 -10.54 -8.38 9.32
N LEU A 58 -11.06 -9.45 9.94
CA LEU A 58 -12.17 -9.34 10.90
C LEU A 58 -11.79 -8.55 12.16
N LYS A 59 -10.55 -8.69 12.61
CA LYS A 59 -10.05 -8.07 13.84
C LYS A 59 -9.68 -6.61 13.63
N VAL A 60 -8.90 -6.34 12.57
CA VAL A 60 -8.23 -5.05 12.36
C VAL A 60 -8.62 -4.33 11.08
N GLY A 61 -9.65 -4.80 10.38
CA GLY A 61 -10.21 -4.11 9.21
C GLY A 61 -10.50 -2.62 9.50
N PRO A 62 -10.34 -1.74 8.50
CA PRO A 62 -10.29 -0.28 8.71
C PRO A 62 -11.62 0.31 9.18
N THR A 63 -12.73 -0.35 8.88
CA THR A 63 -14.09 0.09 9.26
C THR A 63 -14.96 -1.11 9.64
N ASP A 64 -16.11 -0.84 10.26
CA ASP A 64 -17.11 -1.88 10.54
C ASP A 64 -17.74 -2.41 9.24
N ALA A 65 -17.83 -1.60 8.20
CA ALA A 65 -18.26 -2.04 6.86
C ALA A 65 -17.27 -3.06 6.28
N ALA A 66 -15.96 -2.82 6.41
CA ALA A 66 -14.93 -3.75 5.98
C ALA A 66 -15.06 -5.09 6.71
N LYS A 67 -15.16 -5.07 8.04
CA LYS A 67 -15.28 -6.30 8.83
C LYS A 67 -16.58 -7.05 8.55
N SER A 68 -17.68 -6.33 8.36
CA SER A 68 -18.97 -6.92 7.98
C SER A 68 -18.89 -7.60 6.61
N HIS A 69 -18.31 -6.93 5.61
CA HIS A 69 -18.09 -7.50 4.29
C HIS A 69 -17.23 -8.77 4.36
N ILE A 70 -16.11 -8.72 5.09
CA ILE A 70 -15.22 -9.87 5.28
C ILE A 70 -15.94 -11.03 5.99
N SER A 71 -16.73 -10.74 7.03
CA SER A 71 -17.54 -11.75 7.72
C SER A 71 -18.53 -12.42 6.78
N THR A 72 -19.24 -11.65 5.96
CA THR A 72 -20.16 -12.19 4.95
C THR A 72 -19.43 -13.05 3.94
N THR A 73 -18.31 -12.55 3.39
CA THR A 73 -17.49 -13.28 2.43
C THR A 73 -17.03 -14.63 2.97
N ILE A 74 -16.42 -14.67 4.16
CA ILE A 74 -15.93 -15.92 4.76
C ILE A 74 -17.06 -16.93 4.97
N ASN A 75 -18.20 -16.46 5.49
CA ASN A 75 -19.34 -17.34 5.75
C ASN A 75 -20.00 -17.85 4.46
N SER A 76 -19.87 -17.12 3.34
CA SER A 76 -20.44 -17.54 2.06
C SER A 76 -19.59 -18.56 1.29
N GLU A 77 -18.31 -18.71 1.62
CA GLU A 77 -17.45 -19.68 0.92
C GLU A 77 -17.91 -21.12 1.21
N ALA A 78 -17.99 -21.97 0.19
CA ALA A 78 -18.48 -23.34 0.39
C ALA A 78 -17.41 -24.29 0.94
N THR A 79 -16.14 -24.07 0.59
CA THR A 79 -15.03 -24.96 0.93
C THR A 79 -13.84 -24.18 1.52
N ASP A 80 -12.89 -24.90 2.10
CA ASP A 80 -11.68 -24.31 2.67
C ASP A 80 -10.74 -23.80 1.57
N GLU A 81 -10.70 -24.48 0.42
CA GLU A 81 -9.95 -24.03 -0.76
C GLU A 81 -10.50 -22.71 -1.29
N ALA A 82 -11.83 -22.54 -1.30
CA ALA A 82 -12.47 -21.29 -1.73
C ALA A 82 -12.13 -20.14 -0.75
N LEU A 83 -12.14 -20.41 0.56
CA LEU A 83 -11.70 -19.47 1.59
C LEU A 83 -10.23 -19.06 1.42
N ILE A 84 -9.34 -20.05 1.19
CA ILE A 84 -7.92 -19.80 0.92
C ILE A 84 -7.74 -18.95 -0.35
N ALA A 85 -8.46 -19.28 -1.43
CA ALA A 85 -8.42 -18.54 -2.68
C ALA A 85 -8.91 -17.10 -2.48
N ARG A 86 -9.92 -16.90 -1.63
CA ARG A 86 -10.38 -15.55 -1.28
C ARG A 86 -9.34 -14.78 -0.49
N GLY A 87 -8.63 -15.43 0.44
CA GLY A 87 -7.46 -14.83 1.09
C GLY A 87 -6.37 -14.41 0.08
N ALA A 88 -6.13 -15.23 -0.95
CA ALA A 88 -5.19 -14.90 -2.03
C ALA A 88 -5.63 -13.66 -2.83
N PHE A 89 -6.94 -13.44 -3.00
CA PHE A 89 -7.48 -12.24 -3.62
C PHE A 89 -7.12 -10.98 -2.80
N TYR A 90 -7.31 -10.99 -1.48
CA TYR A 90 -6.93 -9.83 -0.65
C TYR A 90 -5.42 -9.66 -0.53
N ASP A 91 -4.62 -10.74 -0.51
CA ASP A 91 -3.17 -10.62 -0.65
C ASP A 91 -2.80 -9.85 -1.92
N ARG A 92 -3.38 -10.23 -3.05
CA ARG A 92 -3.05 -9.68 -4.36
C ARG A 92 -3.50 -8.24 -4.58
N PHE A 93 -4.71 -7.90 -4.14
CA PHE A 93 -5.36 -6.63 -4.50
C PHE A 93 -5.54 -5.67 -3.33
N PHE A 94 -5.16 -6.06 -2.11
CA PHE A 94 -5.13 -5.17 -0.95
C PHE A 94 -3.71 -5.05 -0.40
N ILE A 95 -3.08 -6.16 0.01
CA ILE A 95 -1.74 -6.12 0.61
C ILE A 95 -0.69 -5.65 -0.39
N ARG A 96 -0.65 -6.28 -1.57
CA ARG A 96 0.33 -5.90 -2.60
C ARG A 96 0.10 -4.48 -3.13
N THR A 97 -1.12 -3.96 -3.13
CA THR A 97 -1.37 -2.58 -3.57
C THR A 97 -0.63 -1.55 -2.71
N CYS A 98 -0.61 -1.73 -1.39
CA CYS A 98 0.15 -0.87 -0.49
C CYS A 98 1.65 -1.18 -0.47
N TRP A 99 2.06 -2.41 -0.80
CA TRP A 99 3.47 -2.81 -0.80
C TRP A 99 4.21 -2.52 -2.12
N LEU A 100 3.50 -2.41 -3.24
CA LEU A 100 4.06 -2.11 -4.57
C LEU A 100 4.50 -0.64 -4.75
N VAL A 101 4.43 0.18 -3.69
CA VAL A 101 4.95 1.56 -3.66
C VAL A 101 6.48 1.62 -3.83
N LYS A 102 7.16 0.47 -3.97
CA LYS A 102 8.63 0.28 -4.13
C LYS A 102 9.32 0.97 -5.31
N GLY A 103 8.65 1.80 -6.09
CA GLY A 103 9.35 2.65 -7.06
C GLY A 103 10.12 3.73 -6.31
N PRO A 104 11.46 3.85 -6.47
CA PRO A 104 12.10 5.12 -6.18
C PRO A 104 11.31 6.18 -6.94
N THR A 105 11.01 7.33 -6.31
CA THR A 105 10.87 8.55 -7.10
C THR A 105 12.03 8.55 -8.10
N PRO A 106 11.78 8.64 -9.42
CA PRO A 106 12.85 8.62 -10.41
C PRO A 106 13.95 9.58 -9.97
N GLN A 107 15.18 9.07 -9.85
CA GLN A 107 16.32 9.89 -9.51
C GLN A 107 16.43 10.98 -10.57
N GLU A 108 16.49 12.24 -10.12
CA GLU A 108 16.49 13.38 -11.02
C GLU A 108 17.59 13.23 -12.07
N SER A 109 17.24 13.42 -13.35
CA SER A 109 18.24 13.73 -14.36
C SER A 109 18.95 15.01 -13.92
N THR A 110 20.27 14.94 -13.74
CA THR A 110 21.13 16.06 -13.33
C THR A 110 21.18 17.22 -14.34
N ASP A 111 20.32 17.24 -15.35
CA ASP A 111 20.47 18.09 -16.54
C ASP A 111 19.34 19.10 -16.75
N HIS A 112 18.63 19.49 -15.68
CA HIS A 112 17.65 20.55 -15.77
C HIS A 112 17.96 21.68 -14.79
N SER A 113 18.21 22.86 -15.39
CA SER A 113 18.46 24.16 -14.76
C SER A 113 17.71 24.32 -13.43
N ARG A 114 18.53 24.34 -12.36
CA ARG A 114 18.25 24.87 -11.02
C ARG A 114 16.99 25.76 -10.98
N PRO A 115 15.95 25.43 -10.21
CA PRO A 115 14.96 26.43 -9.83
C PRO A 115 15.70 27.46 -8.97
N SER A 116 15.88 28.69 -9.47
CA SER A 116 16.39 29.75 -8.61
C SER A 116 15.41 29.95 -7.45
N PHE A 117 15.90 29.97 -6.22
CA PHE A 117 15.16 30.36 -5.00
C PHE A 117 14.51 31.77 -5.09
N ARG A 118 14.72 32.50 -6.19
CA ARG A 118 13.97 33.71 -6.53
C ARG A 118 12.62 33.45 -7.19
N GLN A 119 12.04 32.25 -7.05
CA GLN A 119 10.59 32.15 -7.26
C GLN A 119 9.90 32.87 -6.11
N THR A 120 9.28 33.99 -6.43
CA THR A 120 8.48 34.75 -5.46
C THR A 120 7.36 33.88 -4.92
N LEU A 121 6.96 34.09 -3.65
CA LEU A 121 5.76 33.49 -3.05
C LEU A 121 4.54 33.54 -3.99
N ALA A 122 4.45 34.59 -4.83
CA ALA A 122 3.44 34.77 -5.87
C ALA A 122 3.52 33.78 -7.04
N GLU A 123 4.72 33.39 -7.47
CA GLU A 123 4.93 32.39 -8.55
C GLU A 123 4.62 30.98 -8.06
N VAL A 124 5.03 30.65 -6.83
CA VAL A 124 4.66 29.40 -6.14
C VAL A 124 3.14 29.37 -5.92
N GLN A 125 2.52 30.47 -5.50
CA GLN A 125 1.05 30.59 -5.40
C GLN A 125 0.32 30.37 -6.73
N LYS A 126 0.85 30.87 -7.85
CA LYS A 126 0.23 30.70 -9.17
C LYS A 126 0.30 29.26 -9.68
N GLN A 127 1.33 28.50 -9.28
CA GLN A 127 1.47 27.08 -9.61
C GLN A 127 0.63 26.18 -8.69
N LEU A 128 0.42 26.57 -7.43
CA LEU A 128 -0.31 25.80 -6.41
C LEU A 128 -1.85 25.89 -6.48
N GLN A 129 -2.43 26.63 -7.43
CA GLN A 129 -3.91 26.77 -7.55
C GLN A 129 -4.62 25.52 -8.11
N ARG A 130 -3.88 24.53 -8.59
CA ARG A 130 -4.39 23.26 -9.13
C ARG A 130 -3.76 22.08 -8.39
N SER A 131 -4.44 20.94 -8.35
CA SER A 131 -3.83 19.67 -7.92
C SER A 131 -2.52 19.46 -8.71
N PRO A 132 -1.42 19.07 -8.05
CA PRO A 132 -0.17 18.77 -8.74
C PRO A 132 -0.41 17.77 -9.86
N SER A 133 0.14 18.02 -11.05
CA SER A 133 -0.07 17.12 -12.20
C SER A 133 0.95 16.00 -12.31
N ASP A 134 2.06 16.10 -11.58
CA ASP A 134 3.15 15.13 -11.60
C ASP A 134 3.86 15.02 -10.24
N HIS A 135 4.80 14.08 -10.16
CA HIS A 135 5.59 13.82 -8.95
C HIS A 135 6.42 15.04 -8.50
N GLN A 136 6.97 15.83 -9.43
CA GLN A 136 7.82 16.96 -9.08
C GLN A 136 7.00 18.10 -8.47
N GLU A 137 5.87 18.45 -9.08
CA GLU A 137 4.92 19.42 -8.53
C GLU A 137 4.38 18.96 -7.16
N ALA A 138 4.08 17.65 -7.01
CA ALA A 138 3.61 17.09 -5.75
C ALA A 138 4.67 17.21 -4.64
N LYS A 139 5.93 16.86 -4.95
CA LYS A 139 7.05 16.98 -4.00
C LYS A 139 7.26 18.41 -3.56
N LYS A 140 7.29 19.38 -4.49
CA LYS A 140 7.45 20.80 -4.17
C LYS A 140 6.33 21.31 -3.26
N SER A 141 5.09 20.92 -3.57
CA SER A 141 3.91 21.34 -2.82
C SER A 141 3.88 20.73 -1.41
N ALA A 142 4.28 19.46 -1.27
CA ALA A 142 4.36 18.76 0.01
C ALA A 142 5.49 19.31 0.90
N LEU A 143 6.66 19.57 0.32
CA LEU A 143 7.76 20.22 1.04
C LEU A 143 7.35 21.62 1.54
N ALA A 144 6.67 22.42 0.71
CA ALA A 144 6.15 23.71 1.15
C ALA A 144 5.15 23.56 2.30
N ARG A 145 4.20 22.61 2.20
CA ARG A 145 3.22 22.28 3.26
C ARG A 145 3.90 21.95 4.58
N ASP A 146 4.95 21.15 4.53
CA ASP A 146 5.59 20.55 5.71
C ASP A 146 6.81 21.34 6.19
N ASN A 147 6.99 22.58 5.72
CA ASN A 147 8.14 23.43 6.04
C ASN A 147 9.50 22.76 5.75
N TYR A 148 9.55 21.99 4.66
CA TYR A 148 10.72 21.22 4.22
C TYR A 148 11.22 20.23 5.28
N ARG A 149 10.29 19.69 6.10
CA ARG A 149 10.60 18.72 7.14
C ARG A 149 9.88 17.41 6.92
N CYS A 150 10.49 16.34 7.40
CA CYS A 150 9.80 15.07 7.55
C CYS A 150 8.65 15.22 8.53
N LEU A 151 7.45 14.80 8.13
CA LEU A 151 6.23 14.83 8.96
C LEU A 151 6.35 14.02 10.26
N LEU A 152 7.27 13.05 10.32
CA LEU A 152 7.38 12.13 11.43
C LEU A 152 8.50 12.52 12.41
N SER A 153 9.70 12.71 11.91
CA SER A 153 10.88 13.05 12.74
C SER A 153 11.07 14.55 12.93
N GLY A 154 10.46 15.40 12.08
CA GLY A 154 10.71 16.85 12.05
C GLY A 154 12.09 17.25 11.50
N THR A 155 12.90 16.27 11.05
CA THR A 155 14.21 16.52 10.42
C THR A 155 14.02 17.26 9.11
N MET A 156 14.93 18.19 8.80
CA MET A 156 14.86 18.95 7.54
C MET A 156 15.31 18.08 6.36
N ASP A 157 14.74 18.36 5.20
CA ASP A 157 15.18 17.81 3.92
C ASP A 157 16.60 18.29 3.57
N LEU A 158 17.49 17.35 3.21
CA LEU A 158 18.90 17.64 2.91
C LEU A 158 19.11 18.63 1.77
N ASN A 159 18.38 18.47 0.66
CA ASN A 159 18.60 19.31 -0.52
C ASN A 159 18.23 20.76 -0.18
N SER A 160 17.15 20.94 0.56
CA SER A 160 16.73 22.24 1.11
C SER A 160 17.74 22.84 2.10
N TYR A 161 18.47 21.99 2.83
CA TYR A 161 19.49 22.37 3.81
C TYR A 161 20.87 22.65 3.18
N LEU A 162 21.27 21.93 2.13
CA LEU A 162 22.53 22.14 1.40
C LEU A 162 22.54 23.43 0.58
N ASP A 163 21.38 23.92 0.16
CA ASP A 163 21.22 25.14 -0.63
C ASP A 163 21.23 26.44 0.20
N HIS A 164 21.38 26.37 1.53
CA HIS A 164 21.30 27.53 2.44
C HIS A 164 22.44 27.58 3.49
N ASP A 165 23.33 28.57 3.35
CA ASP A 165 24.57 28.70 4.15
C ASP A 165 24.37 28.98 5.66
N GLU A 166 23.19 29.44 6.09
CA GLU A 166 22.92 29.86 7.49
C GLU A 166 22.59 28.70 8.45
N LEU A 167 22.35 27.50 7.95
CA LEU A 167 21.90 26.34 8.73
C LEU A 167 22.92 25.21 8.53
N ARG A 168 23.94 25.08 9.40
CA ARG A 168 24.93 24.00 9.30
C ARG A 168 25.18 23.23 10.62
N ALA A 169 24.63 22.02 10.75
CA ALA A 169 25.31 20.76 11.13
C ALA A 169 24.48 19.45 10.83
N GLN A 170 25.02 18.57 9.95
CA GLN A 170 24.84 17.09 9.74
C GLN A 170 23.52 16.40 9.23
N LEU A 171 23.61 15.70 8.05
CA LEU A 171 22.86 14.52 7.46
C LEU A 171 21.32 14.65 7.10
N PRO A 172 20.62 13.63 6.50
CA PRO A 172 20.49 13.12 5.10
C PRO A 172 19.15 13.46 4.35
N GLU A 173 18.99 13.03 3.07
CA GLU A 173 17.98 13.45 2.04
C GLU A 173 16.49 13.13 2.31
N GLY A 174 15.59 14.07 1.99
CA GLY A 174 14.14 13.95 2.16
C GLY A 174 13.39 13.57 0.89
N MET A 175 12.41 12.68 1.03
CA MET A 175 11.63 12.07 -0.05
C MET A 175 10.12 12.27 0.19
N CYS A 176 9.33 12.15 -0.88
CA CYS A 176 7.86 12.14 -0.76
C CYS A 176 7.35 10.73 -1.05
N ALA A 177 6.49 10.22 -0.16
CA ALA A 177 5.81 8.94 -0.32
C ALA A 177 4.35 9.16 -0.71
N HIS A 178 3.85 8.42 -1.70
CA HIS A 178 2.43 8.30 -1.93
C HIS A 178 1.80 7.29 -0.97
N ILE A 179 0.61 7.58 -0.42
CA ILE A 179 -0.14 6.61 0.39
C ILE A 179 -0.74 5.52 -0.52
N PHE A 180 -1.26 5.93 -1.68
CA PHE A 180 -1.61 5.06 -2.82
C PHE A 180 -0.71 5.41 -4.00
N SER A 181 0.10 4.46 -4.49
CA SER A 181 0.97 4.69 -5.64
C SER A 181 0.20 4.84 -6.95
N GLU A 182 0.82 5.46 -7.97
CA GLU A 182 0.34 5.46 -9.35
C GLU A 182 0.03 4.05 -9.87
N SER A 183 0.75 3.04 -9.39
CA SER A 183 0.50 1.64 -9.75
C SER A 183 -0.91 1.15 -9.39
N THR A 184 -1.57 1.82 -8.43
CA THR A 184 -2.98 1.58 -8.08
C THR A 184 -3.93 1.91 -9.24
N ASN A 185 -3.54 2.84 -10.12
CA ASN A 185 -4.31 3.26 -11.30
C ASN A 185 -3.84 2.57 -12.60
N VAL A 186 -2.80 1.74 -12.57
CA VAL A 186 -2.27 1.09 -13.79
C VAL A 186 -3.37 0.26 -14.47
N GLY A 187 -3.77 0.70 -15.67
CA GLY A 187 -4.89 0.13 -16.43
C GLY A 187 -6.12 1.04 -16.54
N MET A 188 -6.17 2.18 -15.85
CA MET A 188 -7.27 3.14 -15.97
C MET A 188 -7.01 4.23 -17.04
N ASP A 189 -5.81 4.31 -17.60
CA ASP A 189 -5.47 5.36 -18.57
C ASP A 189 -6.10 5.17 -19.97
N ASP A 190 -6.55 6.31 -20.49
CA ASP A 190 -7.13 6.68 -21.79
C ASP A 190 -7.18 5.63 -22.94
N PRO A 191 -8.37 5.30 -23.48
CA PRO A 191 -8.52 4.48 -24.69
C PRO A 191 -7.78 5.01 -25.93
N MET A 192 -7.49 6.32 -26.01
CA MET A 192 -6.97 6.94 -27.23
C MET A 192 -5.48 6.72 -27.51
N LYS A 193 -4.68 6.33 -26.51
CA LYS A 193 -3.25 6.01 -26.72
C LYS A 193 -2.99 4.56 -27.17
N ILE A 194 -4.01 3.70 -27.17
CA ILE A 194 -3.88 2.27 -27.51
C ILE A 194 -3.85 2.03 -29.03
N PHE A 195 -4.30 2.99 -29.85
CA PHE A 195 -4.42 2.78 -31.30
C PHE A 195 -3.11 2.88 -32.08
N SER A 196 -1.99 3.28 -31.46
CA SER A 196 -0.74 3.48 -32.21
C SER A 196 0.27 2.32 -32.13
N SER A 197 0.02 1.27 -31.35
CA SER A 197 0.98 0.14 -31.25
C SER A 197 0.36 -1.25 -31.33
N CYS A 198 -0.96 -1.38 -31.53
CA CYS A 198 -1.62 -2.66 -31.73
C CYS A 198 -2.22 -2.75 -33.14
N SER A 199 -1.36 -2.86 -34.15
CA SER A 199 -1.73 -3.62 -35.34
C SER A 199 -1.57 -5.09 -35.00
N VAL A 200 -2.69 -5.77 -34.72
CA VAL A 200 -3.10 -7.12 -35.17
C VAL A 200 -4.14 -7.68 -34.17
N VAL A 201 -5.41 -7.58 -34.60
CA VAL A 201 -6.57 -8.45 -34.36
C VAL A 201 -6.55 -9.43 -33.16
N SER A 202 -7.36 -9.15 -32.12
CA SER A 202 -8.40 -10.06 -31.59
C SER A 202 -9.16 -9.41 -30.41
N SER A 203 -10.49 -9.54 -30.45
CA SER A 203 -11.46 -8.76 -29.67
C SER A 203 -11.70 -9.23 -28.22
N ASP A 204 -11.00 -10.26 -27.71
CA ASP A 204 -11.46 -10.98 -26.49
C ASP A 204 -10.45 -11.08 -25.33
N LEU A 205 -9.43 -10.22 -25.28
CA LEU A 205 -8.55 -10.12 -24.10
C LEU A 205 -8.61 -8.70 -23.52
N LEU A 206 -9.48 -8.51 -22.52
CA LEU A 206 -9.42 -7.38 -21.60
C LEU A 206 -7.99 -7.28 -21.03
N CYS A 207 -7.44 -6.07 -21.01
CA CYS A 207 -6.06 -5.84 -20.57
C CYS A 207 -5.91 -6.20 -19.07
N PRO A 208 -5.02 -7.15 -18.69
CA PRO A 208 -4.85 -7.65 -17.31
C PRO A 208 -4.53 -6.60 -16.24
N LYS A 209 -4.14 -5.39 -16.67
CA LYS A 209 -3.88 -4.23 -15.80
C LYS A 209 -5.18 -3.55 -15.34
N LYS A 210 -6.17 -3.42 -16.23
CA LYS A 210 -7.48 -2.79 -15.90
C LYS A 210 -8.18 -3.56 -14.78
N ASP A 211 -8.10 -4.89 -14.84
CA ASP A 211 -8.68 -5.78 -13.84
C ASP A 211 -8.01 -5.64 -12.47
N TYR A 212 -6.72 -5.28 -12.42
CA TYR A 212 -6.02 -5.11 -11.15
C TYR A 212 -6.51 -3.88 -10.39
N ALA A 213 -6.47 -2.71 -11.05
CA ALA A 213 -6.95 -1.45 -10.47
C ALA A 213 -8.43 -1.57 -10.07
N ALA A 214 -9.27 -2.14 -10.94
CA ALA A 214 -10.70 -2.33 -10.65
C ALA A 214 -10.93 -3.19 -9.39
N ASN A 215 -10.18 -4.29 -9.21
CA ASN A 215 -10.30 -5.14 -8.02
C ASN A 215 -9.81 -4.44 -6.75
N ALA A 216 -8.68 -3.73 -6.82
CA ALA A 216 -8.16 -2.98 -5.67
C ALA A 216 -9.17 -1.92 -5.19
N TRP A 217 -9.69 -1.10 -6.12
CA TRP A 217 -10.69 -0.09 -5.80
C TRP A 217 -12.02 -0.68 -5.33
N THR A 218 -12.41 -1.85 -5.85
CA THR A 218 -13.60 -2.57 -5.37
C THR A 218 -13.45 -3.01 -3.91
N ILE A 219 -12.26 -3.47 -3.49
CA ILE A 219 -11.99 -3.77 -2.08
C ILE A 219 -12.14 -2.51 -1.23
N ILE A 220 -11.51 -1.40 -1.63
CA ILE A 220 -11.56 -0.14 -0.88
C ILE A 220 -13.01 0.37 -0.74
N LYS A 221 -13.82 0.25 -1.80
CA LYS A 221 -15.24 0.57 -1.77
C LYS A 221 -16.00 -0.32 -0.78
N HIS A 222 -15.79 -1.63 -0.79
CA HIS A 222 -16.40 -2.54 0.18
C HIS A 222 -15.94 -2.30 1.62
N PHE A 223 -14.76 -1.72 1.79
CA PHE A 223 -14.28 -1.26 3.09
C PHE A 223 -14.92 0.04 3.56
N GLY A 224 -15.91 0.56 2.84
CA GLY A 224 -16.70 1.74 3.22
C GLY A 224 -16.19 3.04 2.60
N PHE A 225 -15.17 3.00 1.75
CA PHE A 225 -14.52 4.18 1.19
C PHE A 225 -14.91 4.39 -0.28
N SER A 226 -16.17 4.74 -0.52
CA SER A 226 -16.74 4.80 -1.88
C SER A 226 -16.21 5.95 -2.74
N ASN A 227 -15.67 7.01 -2.13
CA ASN A 227 -15.28 8.22 -2.84
C ASN A 227 -13.81 8.24 -3.27
N ILE A 228 -12.96 7.42 -2.64
CA ILE A 228 -11.49 7.48 -2.82
C ILE A 228 -11.07 7.25 -4.27
N LEU A 229 -11.76 6.37 -5.00
CA LEU A 229 -11.48 6.16 -6.43
C LEU A 229 -11.64 7.48 -7.21
N LYS A 230 -12.76 8.18 -7.02
CA LYS A 230 -13.01 9.47 -7.66
C LYS A 230 -12.00 10.54 -7.21
N ASP A 231 -11.59 10.46 -5.95
CA ASP A 231 -10.62 11.36 -5.35
C ASP A 231 -9.19 11.18 -5.90
N LEU A 232 -8.85 10.00 -6.44
CA LEU A 232 -7.49 9.62 -6.84
C LEU A 232 -7.39 9.17 -8.31
N GLU A 233 -8.46 9.29 -9.11
CA GLU A 233 -8.44 8.92 -10.52
C GLU A 233 -7.55 9.84 -11.37
N GLY A 234 -6.85 9.24 -12.33
CA GLY A 234 -5.97 9.96 -13.26
C GLY A 234 -4.90 10.79 -12.53
N GLY A 235 -4.74 12.06 -12.94
CA GLY A 235 -3.75 12.97 -12.35
C GLY A 235 -4.02 13.34 -10.88
N ASN A 236 -5.21 13.07 -10.34
CA ASN A 236 -5.50 13.36 -8.93
C ASN A 236 -4.74 12.46 -7.95
N ILE A 237 -4.07 11.40 -8.43
CA ILE A 237 -3.18 10.57 -7.62
C ILE A 237 -2.05 11.37 -6.95
N HIS A 238 -1.69 12.53 -7.51
CA HIS A 238 -0.66 13.43 -7.02
C HIS A 238 -1.15 14.50 -6.04
N ARG A 239 -2.44 14.49 -5.67
CA ARG A 239 -3.00 15.43 -4.70
C ARG A 239 -2.30 15.31 -3.34
N LEU A 240 -2.14 16.42 -2.63
CA LEU A 240 -1.37 16.47 -1.38
C LEU A 240 -1.94 15.59 -0.27
N GLU A 241 -3.24 15.32 -0.28
CA GLU A 241 -3.87 14.39 0.66
C GLU A 241 -3.36 12.95 0.51
N ASN A 242 -2.75 12.61 -0.63
CA ASN A 242 -2.11 11.34 -0.90
C ASN A 242 -0.58 11.36 -0.72
N ILE A 243 0.01 12.47 -0.27
CA ILE A 243 1.48 12.65 -0.20
C ILE A 243 1.95 12.88 1.23
N LEU A 244 2.93 12.08 1.67
CA LEU A 244 3.68 12.26 2.92
C LEU A 244 5.11 12.72 2.60
N THR A 245 5.63 13.70 3.33
CA THR A 245 7.07 14.03 3.30
C THR A 245 7.80 13.23 4.37
N LEU A 246 8.68 12.33 3.96
CA LEU A 246 9.39 11.38 4.83
C LEU A 246 10.91 11.44 4.57
N GLN A 247 11.72 11.34 5.61
CA GLN A 247 13.16 11.07 5.44
C GLN A 247 13.36 9.66 4.84
N TYR A 248 14.47 9.47 4.12
CA TYR A 248 14.76 8.24 3.37
C TYR A 248 14.46 6.94 4.15
N ASP A 249 15.02 6.76 5.35
CA ASP A 249 14.81 5.51 6.10
C ASP A 249 13.35 5.27 6.49
N LEU A 250 12.61 6.34 6.85
CA LEU A 250 11.19 6.23 7.19
C LEU A 250 10.33 5.96 5.96
N HIS A 251 10.71 6.51 4.79
CA HIS A 251 10.10 6.19 3.51
C HIS A 251 10.25 4.70 3.19
N VAL A 252 11.47 4.16 3.32
CA VAL A 252 11.75 2.73 3.11
C VAL A 252 10.92 1.87 4.07
N HIS A 253 10.77 2.27 5.34
CA HIS A 253 9.93 1.54 6.27
C HIS A 253 8.43 1.63 5.93
N PHE A 254 7.96 2.78 5.46
CA PHE A 254 6.58 2.98 5.02
C PHE A 254 6.25 2.06 3.83
N ASP A 255 7.08 2.06 2.78
CA ASP A 255 6.88 1.23 1.58
C ASP A 255 6.92 -0.28 1.87
N ASN A 256 7.72 -0.68 2.86
CA ASN A 256 7.82 -2.07 3.28
C ASN A 256 6.73 -2.47 4.29
N LEU A 257 5.70 -1.64 4.48
CA LEU A 257 4.62 -1.82 5.45
C LEU A 257 5.11 -1.93 6.91
N ALA A 258 6.35 -1.54 7.20
CA ALA A 258 6.97 -1.63 8.51
C ALA A 258 6.70 -0.39 9.38
N LEU A 259 6.12 0.66 8.80
CA LEU A 259 5.75 1.92 9.45
C LEU A 259 4.37 2.38 8.96
N TRP A 260 3.48 2.76 9.87
CA TRP A 260 2.15 3.26 9.53
C TRP A 260 1.62 4.27 10.55
N LEU A 261 0.52 4.94 10.19
CA LEU A 261 -0.08 6.02 10.97
C LEU A 261 -1.54 5.70 11.27
N GLU A 262 -1.87 5.56 12.55
CA GLU A 262 -3.22 5.29 13.02
C GLU A 262 -3.88 6.61 13.46
N PRO A 263 -4.97 7.06 12.81
CA PRO A 263 -5.72 8.22 13.28
C PRO A 263 -6.19 8.02 14.72
N THR A 264 -5.93 8.99 15.59
CA THR A 264 -6.38 8.91 16.99
C THR A 264 -7.89 9.14 17.14
N VAL A 265 -8.45 10.02 16.31
CA VAL A 265 -9.89 10.21 16.16
C VAL A 265 -10.38 9.32 15.03
N ARG A 266 -11.28 8.39 15.33
CA ARG A 266 -11.94 7.58 14.29
C ARG A 266 -12.96 8.43 13.52
N PHE A 267 -13.22 8.08 12.26
CA PHE A 267 -14.24 8.74 11.44
C PHE A 267 -15.52 8.92 12.25
N PRO A 268 -16.20 10.07 12.15
CA PRO A 268 -17.41 10.31 12.91
C PRO A 268 -18.49 9.30 12.50
N HIS A 269 -18.52 8.16 13.19
CA HIS A 269 -19.74 7.41 13.35
C HIS A 269 -20.56 8.21 14.37
N PHE A 270 -21.76 8.60 13.98
CA PHE A 270 -22.66 9.52 14.69
C PHE A 270 -22.93 9.17 16.17
N LEU A 271 -22.45 8.03 16.66
CA LEU A 271 -22.63 7.57 18.03
C LEU A 271 -21.36 6.84 18.49
N LEU A 272 -20.58 7.46 19.39
CA LEU A 272 -19.71 6.87 20.45
C LEU A 272 -18.47 7.72 20.82
N SER A 273 -18.57 9.06 20.80
CA SER A 273 -17.52 9.96 21.36
C SER A 273 -17.39 9.91 22.90
N ARG A 274 -18.09 9.01 23.62
CA ARG A 274 -18.22 9.10 25.09
C ARG A 274 -17.47 8.06 25.93
N LEU A 275 -16.49 7.32 25.39
CA LEU A 275 -15.85 6.24 26.18
C LEU A 275 -14.31 6.19 26.20
N THR A 276 -13.59 7.19 25.69
CA THR A 276 -12.12 7.23 25.84
C THR A 276 -11.66 8.58 26.38
N ASN A 277 -10.98 8.57 27.53
CA ASN A 277 -10.25 9.72 28.11
C ASN A 277 -9.05 10.19 27.26
N SER A 278 -8.97 9.75 26.00
CA SER A 278 -8.03 10.25 25.02
C SER A 278 -8.60 11.56 24.50
N GLN A 279 -7.92 12.67 24.76
CA GLN A 279 -8.26 13.95 24.16
C GLN A 279 -8.18 13.77 22.64
N ASP A 280 -9.34 13.71 21.98
CA ASP A 280 -9.47 13.57 20.53
C ASP A 280 -8.85 14.80 19.88
N ILE A 281 -7.63 14.66 19.35
CA ILE A 281 -6.93 15.74 18.65
C ILE A 281 -7.01 15.48 17.16
N GLU A 282 -7.68 16.38 16.46
CA GLU A 282 -7.75 16.39 15.01
C GLU A 282 -6.32 16.40 14.41
N ASN A 283 -6.09 15.55 13.40
CA ASN A 283 -4.80 15.39 12.71
C ASN A 283 -3.66 14.85 13.58
N ARG A 284 -3.97 14.26 14.74
CA ARG A 284 -3.03 13.45 15.51
C ARG A 284 -3.07 11.99 15.11
N TYR A 285 -1.88 11.41 14.91
CA TYR A 285 -1.71 10.01 14.55
C TYR A 285 -0.79 9.30 15.54
N LYS A 286 -1.17 8.08 15.92
CA LYS A 286 -0.27 7.16 16.60
C LYS A 286 0.62 6.51 15.56
N VAL A 287 1.92 6.54 15.79
CA VAL A 287 2.90 5.87 14.93
C VAL A 287 2.93 4.38 15.28
N GLY A 288 2.60 3.54 14.31
CA GLY A 288 2.74 2.09 14.37
C GLY A 288 3.97 1.64 13.61
N THR A 289 4.70 0.66 14.13
CA THR A 289 5.92 0.15 13.52
C THR A 289 6.18 -1.29 13.98
N THR A 290 6.93 -2.05 13.19
CA THR A 290 7.56 -3.30 13.65
C THR A 290 9.01 -3.12 14.11
N MET A 291 9.51 -1.89 14.03
CA MET A 291 10.90 -1.52 14.33
C MET A 291 10.96 -0.68 15.61
N ASP A 292 10.93 -1.32 16.78
CA ASP A 292 10.87 -0.61 18.07
C ASP A 292 12.06 0.35 18.31
N TYR A 293 13.21 0.08 17.67
CA TYR A 293 14.39 0.94 17.77
C TYR A 293 14.12 2.39 17.35
N ILE A 294 13.14 2.65 16.47
CA ILE A 294 12.84 4.03 16.04
C ILE A 294 12.32 4.88 17.20
N PHE A 295 11.68 4.26 18.20
CA PHE A 295 11.23 4.93 19.43
C PHE A 295 12.35 5.00 20.46
N GLU A 296 13.13 3.92 20.61
CA GLU A 296 14.23 3.84 21.57
C GLU A 296 15.33 4.86 21.26
N LEU A 297 15.66 5.02 19.98
CA LEU A 297 16.60 6.01 19.46
C LEU A 297 15.98 7.40 19.28
N ARG A 298 14.69 7.58 19.63
CA ARG A 298 13.95 8.84 19.50
C ARG A 298 13.99 9.44 18.09
N ILE A 299 14.01 8.59 17.06
CA ILE A 299 13.96 9.01 15.66
C ILE A 299 12.58 9.60 15.35
N VAL A 300 11.52 8.97 15.88
CA VAL A 300 10.13 9.39 15.69
C VAL A 300 9.41 9.33 17.05
N PRO A 301 8.55 10.30 17.41
CA PRO A 301 7.71 10.19 18.59
C PRO A 301 6.60 9.15 18.40
N ARG A 302 6.03 8.65 19.50
CA ARG A 302 4.90 7.69 19.43
C ARG A 302 3.61 8.29 18.86
N PHE A 303 3.49 9.61 18.93
CA PHE A 303 2.37 10.37 18.38
C PHE A 303 2.92 11.56 17.59
N VAL A 304 2.33 11.83 16.44
CA VAL A 304 2.67 12.96 15.57
C VAL A 304 1.42 13.77 15.27
N ASP A 305 1.57 15.09 15.23
CA ASP A 305 0.50 16.03 14.89
C ASP A 305 0.82 16.63 13.53
N PHE A 306 -0.09 16.46 12.58
CA PHE A 306 0.10 17.02 11.24
C PHE A 306 -0.35 18.48 11.23
N THR A 307 0.54 19.34 10.76
CA THR A 307 0.32 20.79 10.61
C THR A 307 0.75 21.22 9.23
N SER A 308 0.07 22.21 8.67
CA SER A 308 0.50 22.85 7.43
C SER A 308 1.03 24.24 7.71
N THR A 309 2.10 24.63 7.03
CA THR A 309 2.59 26.01 7.02
C THR A 309 1.59 26.98 6.41
N ARG A 310 0.68 26.49 5.56
CA ARG A 310 -0.33 27.28 4.87
C ARG A 310 -1.69 26.58 4.83
N SER A 311 -2.75 27.30 5.17
CA SER A 311 -4.10 26.75 5.24
C SER A 311 -4.67 26.26 3.91
N ASP A 312 -4.09 26.67 2.78
CA ASP A 312 -4.49 26.24 1.43
C ASP A 312 -3.85 24.92 0.98
N LEU A 313 -2.86 24.41 1.71
CA LEU A 313 -2.20 23.13 1.42
C LEU A 313 -2.79 22.03 2.30
N PRO A 314 -3.57 21.09 1.75
CA PRO A 314 -4.24 20.08 2.55
C PRO A 314 -3.27 19.06 3.12
N LEU A 315 -3.59 18.60 4.33
CA LEU A 315 -2.86 17.56 5.03
C LEU A 315 -3.15 16.18 4.42
N PRO A 316 -2.25 15.19 4.66
CA PRO A 316 -2.51 13.80 4.30
C PRO A 316 -3.86 13.32 4.83
N SER A 317 -4.62 12.60 4.01
CA SER A 317 -5.98 12.16 4.33
C SER A 317 -5.98 11.09 5.42
N LYS A 318 -6.82 11.30 6.45
CA LYS A 318 -7.10 10.31 7.51
C LYS A 318 -7.64 9.00 6.95
N GLU A 319 -8.46 9.05 5.89
CA GLU A 319 -9.01 7.86 5.24
C GLU A 319 -7.92 7.02 4.61
N TYR A 320 -6.99 7.66 3.88
CA TYR A 320 -5.93 6.96 3.16
C TYR A 320 -4.96 6.32 4.16
N LEU A 321 -4.59 7.07 5.20
CA LEU A 321 -3.75 6.55 6.28
C LEU A 321 -4.41 5.41 7.06
N CYS A 322 -5.72 5.48 7.30
CA CYS A 322 -6.45 4.40 7.98
C CYS A 322 -6.43 3.09 7.17
N ILE A 323 -6.63 3.18 5.85
CA ILE A 323 -6.57 2.02 4.95
C ILE A 323 -5.15 1.44 4.95
N HIS A 324 -4.14 2.28 4.79
CA HIS A 324 -2.73 1.87 4.80
C HIS A 324 -2.35 1.20 6.14
N ALA A 325 -2.77 1.77 7.27
CA ALA A 325 -2.54 1.20 8.59
C ALA A 325 -3.20 -0.19 8.75
N ALA A 326 -4.45 -0.34 8.30
CA ALA A 326 -5.11 -1.64 8.32
C ALA A 326 -4.38 -2.66 7.43
N CYS A 327 -3.92 -2.24 6.25
CA CYS A 327 -3.11 -3.07 5.36
C CYS A 327 -1.82 -3.53 6.04
N CYS A 328 -1.03 -2.61 6.62
CA CYS A 328 0.21 -2.94 7.32
C CYS A 328 -0.03 -3.96 8.44
N ARG A 329 -1.04 -3.71 9.28
CA ARG A 329 -1.36 -4.60 10.40
C ARG A 329 -1.76 -5.99 9.92
N VAL A 330 -2.62 -6.11 8.92
CA VAL A 330 -3.01 -7.41 8.36
C VAL A 330 -1.80 -8.10 7.73
N ALA A 331 -0.95 -7.38 7.01
CA ALA A 331 0.22 -7.94 6.35
C ALA A 331 1.18 -8.58 7.37
N HIS A 332 1.48 -7.89 8.48
CA HIS A 332 2.33 -8.42 9.54
C HIS A 332 1.65 -9.52 10.36
N MET A 333 0.40 -9.30 10.78
CA MET A 333 -0.32 -10.30 11.58
C MET A 333 -0.50 -11.62 10.81
N SER A 334 -0.68 -11.57 9.49
CA SER A 334 -0.81 -12.77 8.66
C SER A 334 0.51 -13.44 8.28
N GLY A 335 1.65 -12.75 8.43
CA GLY A 335 2.95 -13.21 7.94
C GLY A 335 3.17 -12.96 6.44
N ALA A 336 2.35 -12.11 5.82
CA ALA A 336 2.43 -11.81 4.39
C ALA A 336 3.72 -11.06 4.04
N VAL A 337 4.17 -10.12 4.89
CA VAL A 337 5.42 -9.36 4.64
C VAL A 337 6.61 -10.31 4.57
N GLU A 338 6.71 -11.24 5.52
CA GLU A 338 7.80 -12.22 5.58
C GLU A 338 7.72 -13.19 4.42
N TYR A 339 6.51 -13.64 4.05
CA TYR A 339 6.32 -14.44 2.85
C TYR A 339 6.80 -13.69 1.58
N LEU A 340 6.42 -12.42 1.41
CA LEU A 340 6.84 -11.59 0.27
C LEU A 340 8.35 -11.34 0.23
N ASN A 341 8.99 -11.22 1.39
CA ASN A 341 10.45 -11.10 1.50
C ASN A 341 11.15 -12.41 1.11
N CYS A 342 10.55 -13.58 1.38
CA CYS A 342 11.09 -14.87 0.97
C CYS A 342 11.02 -15.13 -0.55
N LEU A 343 10.18 -14.43 -1.31
CA LEU A 343 9.96 -14.69 -2.75
C LEU A 343 11.11 -14.24 -3.69
N GLY A 344 12.26 -13.79 -3.17
CA GLY A 344 13.39 -13.34 -4.00
C GLY A 344 13.03 -12.19 -4.95
N ASP A 345 13.91 -11.88 -5.91
CA ASP A 345 13.70 -10.88 -6.97
C ASP A 345 12.93 -11.46 -8.19
N ASP A 346 12.72 -12.77 -8.22
CA ASP A 346 12.07 -13.51 -9.32
C ASP A 346 10.53 -13.50 -9.27
N ASP A 347 9.91 -12.82 -8.30
CA ASP A 347 8.46 -12.61 -8.31
C ASP A 347 8.08 -11.78 -9.56
N PRO A 348 7.30 -12.31 -10.52
CA PRO A 348 6.91 -11.57 -11.73
C PRO A 348 6.17 -10.26 -11.44
N PHE A 349 5.67 -10.06 -10.21
CA PHE A 349 5.15 -8.77 -9.74
C PHE A 349 6.25 -7.79 -9.29
N LYS A 350 7.34 -8.24 -8.66
CA LYS A 350 8.49 -7.38 -8.32
C LYS A 350 9.25 -6.95 -9.58
N SER A 351 9.44 -7.86 -10.53
CA SER A 351 10.18 -7.57 -11.77
C SER A 351 9.45 -6.61 -12.71
N LYS A 352 8.10 -6.66 -12.76
CA LYS A 352 7.27 -5.72 -13.56
C LYS A 352 7.17 -4.31 -13.01
N VAL A 353 7.43 -4.10 -11.72
CA VAL A 353 7.44 -2.75 -11.11
C VAL A 353 8.82 -2.08 -11.28
N ARG A 354 9.91 -2.85 -11.26
CA ARG A 354 11.26 -2.34 -11.57
C ARG A 354 11.41 -1.88 -13.03
N SER A 355 10.63 -2.41 -13.97
CA SER A 355 10.68 -2.01 -15.38
C SER A 355 9.93 -0.71 -15.69
N TYR A 356 9.43 0.02 -14.69
CA TYR A 356 8.79 1.32 -14.87
C TYR A 356 9.87 2.41 -14.90
N ASP A 357 10.76 2.33 -15.91
CA ASP A 357 11.64 3.42 -16.29
C ASP A 357 10.89 4.26 -17.34
N PRO A 358 10.66 5.58 -17.14
CA PRO A 358 9.93 6.41 -18.10
C PRO A 358 10.67 6.59 -19.42
N VAL A 359 11.93 6.16 -19.49
CA VAL A 359 12.76 6.20 -20.69
C VAL A 359 12.89 4.77 -21.20
N GLY A 360 12.22 4.51 -22.33
CA GLY A 360 11.92 3.16 -22.78
C GLY A 360 13.14 2.25 -22.97
N SER A 361 12.93 0.99 -22.68
CA SER A 361 13.46 -0.10 -23.50
C SER A 361 12.55 -1.32 -23.36
N ASP A 362 12.31 -1.91 -24.51
CA ASP A 362 11.49 -3.06 -24.84
C ASP A 362 11.78 -4.32 -23.99
N PHE A 363 10.87 -5.28 -24.11
CA PHE A 363 11.10 -6.72 -24.29
C PHE A 363 9.93 -7.52 -23.72
N GLY A 364 8.93 -7.72 -24.58
CA GLY A 364 8.28 -9.03 -24.63
C GLY A 364 9.36 -10.08 -24.87
N ASP A 365 9.38 -11.14 -24.05
CA ASP A 365 9.90 -12.48 -24.39
C ASP A 365 9.89 -13.46 -23.20
N VAL A 366 9.66 -13.03 -21.97
CA VAL A 366 9.75 -13.96 -20.82
C VAL A 366 8.46 -14.78 -20.56
N LEU A 367 7.30 -14.31 -21.02
CA LEU A 367 6.02 -15.05 -20.85
C LEU A 367 5.79 -16.09 -21.97
N ALA A 368 6.42 -15.92 -23.13
CA ALA A 368 6.40 -16.92 -24.22
C ALA A 368 7.30 -18.13 -23.89
N ALA A 369 8.44 -17.92 -23.22
CA ALA A 369 9.37 -18.99 -22.85
C ALA A 369 8.79 -19.99 -21.82
N ARG A 370 7.96 -19.52 -20.86
CA ARG A 370 7.42 -20.38 -19.79
C ARG A 370 6.16 -21.17 -20.17
N LEU A 371 5.42 -20.72 -21.19
CA LEU A 371 4.24 -21.46 -21.67
C LEU A 371 4.61 -22.56 -22.67
N TYR A 372 5.74 -22.45 -23.38
CA TYR A 372 6.23 -23.47 -24.31
C TYR A 372 6.82 -24.70 -23.58
N GLU A 373 7.54 -24.49 -22.47
CA GLU A 373 8.09 -25.59 -21.66
C GLU A 373 7.00 -26.42 -20.95
N VAL A 374 5.89 -25.78 -20.54
CA VAL A 374 4.77 -26.48 -19.88
C VAL A 374 3.91 -27.27 -20.87
N SER A 375 3.87 -26.87 -22.15
CA SER A 375 3.21 -27.66 -23.21
C SER A 375 4.04 -28.85 -23.69
N GLU A 376 5.37 -28.73 -23.77
CA GLU A 376 6.27 -29.84 -24.18
C GLU A 376 6.34 -30.96 -23.12
N ILE A 377 6.37 -30.60 -21.82
CA ILE A 377 6.41 -31.58 -20.73
C ILE A 377 5.12 -32.40 -20.65
N ARG A 378 3.97 -31.84 -21.07
CA ARG A 378 2.69 -32.56 -21.12
C ARG A 378 2.56 -33.46 -22.35
N SER A 379 3.22 -33.11 -23.46
CA SER A 379 3.21 -33.93 -24.68
C SER A 379 4.20 -35.11 -24.62
N ALA A 380 5.29 -35.01 -23.85
CA ALA A 380 6.23 -36.11 -23.65
C ALA A 380 5.73 -37.19 -22.66
N ALA A 381 4.82 -36.84 -21.74
CA ALA A 381 4.27 -37.78 -20.76
C ALA A 381 3.10 -38.64 -21.29
N SER A 382 2.55 -38.32 -22.48
CA SER A 382 1.43 -39.06 -23.09
C SER A 382 1.82 -40.02 -24.21
N VAL A 383 3.12 -40.24 -24.46
CA VAL A 383 3.63 -41.15 -25.53
C VAL A 383 4.47 -42.31 -24.95
N GLY A 384 4.44 -42.50 -23.63
CA GLY A 384 5.19 -43.54 -22.92
C GLY A 384 4.34 -44.56 -22.16
N ALA A 385 3.19 -44.95 -22.71
CA ALA A 385 2.40 -46.11 -22.27
C ALA A 385 2.08 -47.00 -23.47
#